data_AF-A0A239MLX5-F1
#
_entry.id   AF-A0A239MLX5-F1
#
_cell.length_a   1.000
_cell.length_b   1.000
_cell.length_c   1.000
_cell.angle_alpha   90.00
_cell.angle_beta   90.00
_cell.angle_gamma   90.00
#
_symmetry.space_group_name_H-M   'P 1'
#
loop_
_entity.id
_entity.type
_entity.pdbx_description
1 polymer ?
#
loop_
_entity_poly.entity_id
_entity_poly.type
_entity_poly.pdbx_seq_one_letter_code
_entity_poly.pdbx_strand_id
1 'polypeptide(L)'
;MNDELTVMAVHAHPDDEVLGTGGILARYADEGIRTVLVTCTNGEQGDGPGGVKPGEPGHDEAAVSAVRLQELRESAAHLGISHVELLGYRDSGMVGWSGNEAEDAFANVPVEVAAGRLAELMERYRPQVVVTYDENGAYGHPDHIQAHRIAMAATEASGIPRKLYYTAVPRERMAEWFEYLRSIDAAPEGMELPDDFGVPQEQITTVVDVAPYVERKVKALQAHASQGENIFFLRLPAEAQHQVFATESFIRQINHVPEAADHEDDLFDGLR
;
A
#
# COMPACT_ATOMS: atom_id res chain seq x y z
N MET A 1 15.26 27.95 4.00
CA MET A 1 13.92 27.62 3.47
C MET A 1 13.65 26.23 4.00
N ASN A 2 12.62 26.04 4.84
CA ASN A 2 12.20 24.68 5.15
C ASN A 2 11.57 24.16 3.86
N ASP A 3 12.22 23.19 3.23
CA ASP A 3 11.63 22.48 2.11
C ASP A 3 10.31 21.86 2.59
N GLU A 4 9.28 21.92 1.73
CA GLU A 4 7.98 21.32 2.02
C GLU A 4 8.15 19.81 2.23
N LEU A 5 7.80 19.33 3.42
CA LEU A 5 7.89 17.91 3.76
C LEU A 5 6.99 17.12 2.80
N THR A 6 7.53 16.03 2.27
CA THR A 6 6.89 15.20 1.27
C THR A 6 7.08 13.72 1.61
N VAL A 7 5.97 12.99 1.64
CA VAL A 7 5.93 11.52 1.72
C VAL A 7 5.47 10.96 0.38
N MET A 8 6.13 9.91 -0.09
CA MET A 8 5.75 9.16 -1.28
C MET A 8 5.45 7.71 -0.91
N ALA A 9 4.22 7.26 -1.14
CA ALA A 9 3.82 5.86 -1.03
C ALA A 9 3.81 5.23 -2.43
N VAL A 10 4.53 4.12 -2.61
CA VAL A 10 4.63 3.39 -3.89
C VAL A 10 3.91 2.07 -3.76
N HIS A 11 2.79 1.94 -4.45
CA HIS A 11 1.91 0.77 -4.42
C HIS A 11 1.74 0.16 -5.81
N ALA A 12 1.42 -1.12 -5.83
CA ALA A 12 1.28 -1.90 -7.06
C ALA A 12 -0.06 -1.62 -7.75
N HIS A 13 -1.16 -1.69 -7.00
CA HIS A 13 -2.51 -1.65 -7.56
C HIS A 13 -3.41 -0.59 -6.91
N PRO A 14 -4.52 -0.22 -7.59
CA PRO A 14 -5.60 0.57 -7.00
C PRO A 14 -6.32 -0.15 -5.84
N ASP A 15 -6.07 0.23 -4.58
CA ASP A 15 -6.65 -0.25 -3.30
C ASP A 15 -5.59 -0.49 -2.21
N ASP A 16 -4.40 -0.90 -2.63
CA ASP A 16 -3.25 -1.14 -1.76
C ASP A 16 -2.92 0.02 -0.82
N GLU A 17 -3.18 1.27 -1.26
CA GLU A 17 -2.89 2.46 -0.46
C GLU A 17 -3.69 2.50 0.83
N VAL A 18 -4.86 1.86 0.88
CA VAL A 18 -5.77 2.00 2.01
C VAL A 18 -5.30 1.19 3.21
N LEU A 19 -4.87 -0.06 2.99
CA LEU A 19 -4.60 -0.98 4.10
C LEU A 19 -3.31 -0.61 4.85
N GLY A 20 -2.22 -0.39 4.11
CA GLY A 20 -0.88 -0.22 4.69
C GLY A 20 -0.47 1.23 4.94
N THR A 21 -1.04 2.21 4.22
CA THR A 21 -0.59 3.61 4.27
C THR A 21 -1.71 4.65 4.34
N GLY A 22 -2.98 4.25 4.31
CA GLY A 22 -4.10 5.19 4.18
C GLY A 22 -4.20 6.14 5.37
N GLY A 23 -3.87 5.65 6.56
CA GLY A 23 -3.86 6.41 7.80
C GLY A 23 -2.74 7.44 7.83
N ILE A 24 -1.50 7.05 7.52
CA ILE A 24 -0.38 7.99 7.46
C ILE A 24 -0.57 9.00 6.33
N LEU A 25 -1.13 8.61 5.19
CA LEU A 25 -1.44 9.53 4.10
C LEU A 25 -2.50 10.56 4.53
N ALA A 26 -3.58 10.12 5.18
CA ALA A 26 -4.60 11.02 5.69
C ALA A 26 -4.10 11.95 6.80
N ARG A 27 -3.28 11.42 7.71
CA ARG A 27 -2.63 12.20 8.77
C ARG A 27 -1.73 13.28 8.20
N TYR A 28 -0.81 12.91 7.33
CA TYR A 28 0.15 13.83 6.76
C TYR A 28 -0.50 14.89 5.87
N ALA A 29 -1.56 14.54 5.14
CA ALA A 29 -2.36 15.52 4.41
C ALA A 29 -2.97 16.60 5.34
N ASP A 30 -3.58 16.20 6.46
CA ASP A 30 -4.18 17.14 7.44
C ASP A 30 -3.10 17.99 8.16
N GLU A 31 -1.90 17.46 8.31
CA GLU A 31 -0.73 18.17 8.85
C GLU A 31 -0.06 19.11 7.83
N GLY A 32 -0.54 19.16 6.58
CA GLY A 32 0.00 20.02 5.52
C GLY A 32 1.29 19.49 4.89
N ILE A 33 1.62 18.21 5.11
CA ILE A 33 2.72 17.50 4.44
C ILE A 33 2.22 17.04 3.07
N ARG A 34 3.04 17.23 2.05
CA ARG A 34 2.70 16.78 0.69
C ARG A 34 2.67 15.27 0.63
N THR A 35 1.55 14.72 0.17
CA THR A 35 1.36 13.28 0.00
C THR A 35 1.33 12.92 -1.48
N VAL A 36 2.23 12.03 -1.89
CA VAL A 36 2.31 11.51 -3.26
C VAL A 36 2.05 10.01 -3.24
N LEU A 37 0.92 9.59 -3.82
CA LEU A 37 0.64 8.18 -4.09
C LEU A 37 1.09 7.85 -5.50
N VAL A 38 1.98 6.87 -5.63
CA VAL A 38 2.34 6.27 -6.91
C VAL A 38 1.68 4.91 -7.01
N THR A 39 0.87 4.69 -8.05
CA THR A 39 0.23 3.40 -8.33
C THR A 39 0.82 2.84 -9.63
N CYS A 40 1.43 1.66 -9.54
CA CYS A 40 2.25 1.11 -10.64
C CYS A 40 1.41 0.60 -11.80
N THR A 41 0.29 -0.06 -11.52
CA THR A 41 -0.57 -0.72 -12.51
C THR A 41 -1.99 -0.15 -12.54
N ASN A 42 -2.78 -0.52 -13.55
CA ASN A 42 -4.20 -0.13 -13.62
C ASN A 42 -5.14 -1.14 -12.94
N GLY A 43 -4.62 -2.27 -12.46
CA GLY A 43 -5.39 -3.28 -11.75
C GLY A 43 -6.32 -4.12 -12.63
N GLU A 44 -6.05 -4.23 -13.94
CA GLU A 44 -6.94 -4.93 -14.87
C GLU A 44 -7.11 -6.42 -14.57
N GLN A 45 -6.23 -7.06 -13.81
CA GLN A 45 -6.37 -8.45 -13.36
C GLN A 45 -7.15 -8.55 -12.02
N GLY A 46 -7.90 -7.52 -11.65
CA GLY A 46 -8.86 -7.55 -10.55
C GLY A 46 -10.23 -8.10 -10.94
N ASP A 47 -11.16 -8.08 -9.98
CA ASP A 47 -12.55 -8.50 -10.18
C ASP A 47 -13.30 -7.56 -11.14
N GLY A 48 -13.97 -8.14 -12.13
CA GLY A 48 -14.81 -7.41 -13.08
C GLY A 48 -16.23 -7.14 -12.58
N PRO A 49 -17.04 -6.36 -13.32
CA PRO A 49 -18.41 -6.06 -12.95
C PRO A 49 -19.23 -7.31 -12.65
N GLY A 50 -19.91 -7.33 -11.50
CA GLY A 50 -20.66 -8.51 -11.04
C GLY A 50 -19.80 -9.62 -10.40
N GLY A 51 -18.51 -9.36 -10.15
CA GLY A 51 -17.59 -10.30 -9.52
C GLY A 51 -16.98 -11.33 -10.47
N VAL A 52 -17.01 -11.06 -11.78
CA VAL A 52 -16.40 -11.93 -12.80
C VAL A 52 -14.89 -11.96 -12.57
N LYS A 53 -14.31 -13.16 -12.44
CA LYS A 53 -12.89 -13.31 -12.12
C LYS A 53 -12.01 -13.20 -13.38
N PRO A 54 -10.75 -12.79 -13.24
CA PRO A 54 -9.76 -12.84 -14.31
C PRO A 54 -9.71 -14.21 -14.99
N GLY A 55 -9.74 -14.22 -16.32
CA GLY A 55 -9.75 -15.44 -17.12
C GLY A 55 -11.12 -16.12 -17.29
N GLU A 56 -12.17 -15.67 -16.59
CA GLU A 56 -13.54 -16.15 -16.82
C GLU A 56 -14.16 -15.51 -18.09
N PRO A 57 -15.07 -16.22 -18.80
CA PRO A 57 -15.78 -15.64 -19.92
C PRO A 57 -16.54 -14.36 -19.53
N GLY A 58 -16.24 -13.25 -20.22
CA GLY A 58 -16.86 -11.95 -19.96
C GLY A 58 -16.06 -11.03 -19.05
N HIS A 59 -14.89 -11.47 -18.57
CA HIS A 59 -13.92 -10.56 -17.96
C HIS A 59 -13.36 -9.60 -19.02
N ASP A 60 -13.49 -8.30 -18.78
CA ASP A 60 -13.03 -7.22 -19.68
C ASP A 60 -12.04 -6.34 -18.92
N GLU A 61 -10.76 -6.59 -19.16
CA GLU A 61 -9.62 -5.88 -18.55
C GLU A 61 -9.72 -4.35 -18.67
N ALA A 62 -10.20 -3.83 -19.80
CA ALA A 62 -10.32 -2.40 -20.03
C ALA A 62 -11.45 -1.80 -19.19
N ALA A 63 -12.58 -2.51 -19.08
CA ALA A 63 -13.67 -2.12 -18.19
C ALA A 63 -13.24 -2.17 -16.71
N VAL A 64 -12.50 -3.22 -16.30
CA VAL A 64 -11.97 -3.36 -14.93
C VAL A 64 -11.04 -2.19 -14.59
N SER A 65 -10.06 -1.90 -15.45
CA SER A 65 -9.14 -0.77 -15.29
C SER A 65 -9.88 0.56 -15.13
N ALA A 66 -10.87 0.82 -15.99
CA ALA A 66 -11.61 2.08 -15.95
C ALA A 66 -12.36 2.27 -14.63
N VAL A 67 -12.95 1.21 -14.10
CA VAL A 67 -13.61 1.21 -12.79
C VAL A 67 -12.58 1.44 -11.68
N ARG A 68 -11.54 0.60 -11.58
CA ARG A 68 -10.54 0.69 -10.50
C ARG A 68 -9.80 2.02 -10.47
N LEU A 69 -9.50 2.62 -11.62
CA LEU A 69 -8.89 3.95 -11.67
C LEU A 69 -9.84 5.07 -11.22
N GLN A 70 -11.16 4.89 -11.37
CA GLN A 70 -12.14 5.82 -10.81
C GLN A 70 -12.25 5.64 -9.29
N GLU A 71 -12.28 4.40 -8.82
CA GLU A 71 -12.30 4.05 -7.39
C GLU A 71 -11.06 4.60 -6.67
N LEU A 72 -9.86 4.46 -7.26
CA LEU A 72 -8.61 5.04 -6.75
C LEU A 72 -8.70 6.55 -6.55
N ARG A 73 -9.30 7.29 -7.50
CA ARG A 73 -9.43 8.74 -7.39
C ARG A 73 -10.38 9.13 -6.26
N GLU A 74 -11.44 8.35 -6.05
CA GLU A 74 -12.38 8.57 -4.95
C GLU A 74 -11.74 8.22 -3.59
N SER A 75 -11.03 7.10 -3.51
CA SER A 75 -10.23 6.71 -2.34
C SER A 75 -9.21 7.80 -1.97
N ALA A 76 -8.41 8.25 -2.94
CA ALA A 76 -7.43 9.31 -2.74
C ALA A 76 -8.07 10.61 -2.25
N ALA A 77 -9.26 10.95 -2.74
CA ALA A 77 -10.01 12.11 -2.25
C ALA A 77 -10.47 11.95 -0.79
N HIS A 78 -10.92 10.76 -0.39
CA HIS A 78 -11.26 10.46 1.00
C HIS A 78 -10.07 10.55 1.94
N LEU A 79 -8.89 10.12 1.47
CA LEU A 79 -7.64 10.18 2.23
C LEU A 79 -6.98 11.57 2.17
N GLY A 80 -7.45 12.51 1.34
CA GLY A 80 -6.85 13.83 1.20
C GLY A 80 -5.48 13.82 0.52
N ILE A 81 -5.20 12.80 -0.31
CA ILE A 81 -3.92 12.67 -1.01
C ILE A 81 -3.73 13.83 -1.99
N SER A 82 -2.57 14.48 -1.94
CA SER A 82 -2.29 15.68 -2.74
C SER A 82 -2.04 15.35 -4.22
N HIS A 83 -1.32 14.25 -4.48
CA HIS A 83 -0.94 13.83 -5.82
C HIS A 83 -1.12 12.31 -5.98
N VAL A 84 -1.82 11.92 -7.04
CA VAL A 84 -1.91 10.52 -7.50
C VAL A 84 -1.19 10.43 -8.83
N GLU A 85 -0.13 9.63 -8.89
CA GLU A 85 0.71 9.40 -10.06
C GLU A 85 0.55 7.95 -10.53
N LEU A 86 0.11 7.77 -11.77
CA LEU A 86 -0.05 6.45 -12.37
C LEU A 86 1.17 6.15 -13.24
N LEU A 87 1.87 5.06 -12.96
CA LEU A 87 2.88 4.56 -13.91
C LEU A 87 2.19 3.87 -15.10
N GLY A 88 1.01 3.28 -14.89
CA GLY A 88 0.16 2.77 -15.97
C GLY A 88 0.70 1.51 -16.64
N TYR A 89 1.48 0.71 -15.91
CA TYR A 89 1.88 -0.62 -16.36
C TYR A 89 0.69 -1.60 -16.34
N ARG A 90 0.80 -2.69 -17.10
CA ARG A 90 -0.17 -3.77 -17.08
C ARG A 90 -0.05 -4.55 -15.79
N ASP A 91 -1.17 -4.76 -15.09
CA ASP A 91 -1.26 -5.68 -13.96
C ASP A 91 -0.85 -7.10 -14.39
N SER A 92 0.12 -7.67 -13.66
CA SER A 92 0.71 -8.96 -14.00
C SER A 92 -0.17 -10.13 -13.56
N GLY A 93 -1.13 -9.89 -12.66
CA GLY A 93 -1.84 -10.96 -11.96
C GLY A 93 -0.89 -11.87 -11.16
N MET A 94 -1.45 -12.97 -10.65
CA MET A 94 -0.72 -13.91 -9.80
C MET A 94 0.20 -14.84 -10.58
N VAL A 95 1.20 -15.38 -9.89
CA VAL A 95 2.08 -16.44 -10.45
C VAL A 95 1.23 -17.61 -10.95
N GLY A 96 1.51 -18.05 -12.18
CA GLY A 96 0.78 -19.13 -12.85
C GLY A 96 -0.47 -18.70 -13.61
N TRP A 97 -0.83 -17.41 -13.57
CA TRP A 97 -1.86 -16.85 -14.44
C TRP A 97 -1.28 -16.47 -15.80
N SER A 98 -2.09 -16.53 -16.85
CA SER A 98 -1.66 -16.19 -18.21
C SER A 98 -1.24 -14.72 -18.35
N GLY A 99 -1.83 -13.82 -17.56
CA GLY A 99 -1.44 -12.40 -17.51
C GLY A 99 0.04 -12.21 -17.13
N ASN A 100 0.57 -13.10 -16.30
CA ASN A 100 1.95 -13.04 -15.82
C ASN A 100 2.97 -13.41 -16.91
N GLU A 101 2.53 -14.06 -17.99
CA GLU A 101 3.37 -14.42 -19.14
C GLU A 101 3.50 -13.29 -20.17
N ALA A 102 2.71 -12.21 -20.04
CA ALA A 102 2.77 -11.09 -20.97
C ALA A 102 4.09 -10.32 -20.83
N GLU A 103 4.74 -10.00 -21.96
CA GLU A 103 6.02 -9.27 -21.95
C GLU A 103 5.90 -7.87 -21.35
N ASP A 104 4.72 -7.25 -21.43
CA ASP A 104 4.42 -5.92 -20.91
C ASP A 104 3.79 -5.94 -19.50
N ALA A 105 3.61 -7.12 -18.89
CA ALA A 105 3.24 -7.25 -17.49
C ALA A 105 4.27 -6.54 -16.60
N PHE A 106 3.83 -5.78 -15.61
CA PHE A 106 4.69 -4.94 -14.78
C PHE A 106 5.85 -5.72 -14.14
N ALA A 107 5.59 -6.93 -13.63
CA ALA A 107 6.59 -7.81 -13.03
C ALA A 107 7.68 -8.27 -14.02
N ASN A 108 7.41 -8.22 -15.33
CA ASN A 108 8.34 -8.59 -16.39
C ASN A 108 9.08 -7.38 -16.99
N VAL A 109 8.63 -6.14 -16.71
CA VAL A 109 9.32 -4.93 -17.15
C VAL A 109 10.70 -4.85 -16.47
N PRO A 110 11.79 -4.57 -17.21
CA PRO A 110 13.11 -4.40 -16.62
C PRO A 110 13.09 -3.35 -15.50
N VAL A 111 13.67 -3.69 -14.35
CA VAL A 111 13.63 -2.86 -13.14
C VAL A 111 14.15 -1.46 -13.42
N GLU A 112 15.23 -1.32 -14.19
CA GLU A 112 15.86 -0.04 -14.50
C GLU A 112 14.93 0.89 -15.29
N VAL A 113 14.06 0.33 -16.14
CA VAL A 113 13.10 1.12 -16.94
C VAL A 113 12.01 1.69 -16.05
N ALA A 114 11.41 0.85 -15.20
CA ALA A 114 10.36 1.29 -14.29
C ALA A 114 10.89 2.16 -13.14
N ALA A 115 12.06 1.82 -12.60
CA ALA A 115 12.75 2.63 -11.61
C ALA A 115 13.15 4.01 -12.15
N GLY A 116 13.54 4.11 -13.43
CA GLY A 116 13.81 5.40 -14.07
C GLY A 116 12.61 6.35 -14.02
N ARG A 117 11.41 5.84 -14.32
CA ARG A 117 10.17 6.64 -14.23
C ARG A 117 9.84 7.04 -12.81
N LEU A 118 10.04 6.15 -11.84
CA LEU A 118 9.85 6.48 -10.43
C LEU A 118 10.89 7.48 -9.93
N ALA A 119 12.14 7.41 -10.39
CA ALA A 119 13.19 8.37 -10.07
C ALA A 119 12.87 9.77 -10.60
N GLU A 120 12.27 9.89 -11.79
CA GLU A 120 11.75 11.17 -12.30
C GLU A 120 10.69 11.79 -11.37
N LEU A 121 9.80 10.97 -10.80
CA LEU A 121 8.84 11.42 -9.78
C LEU A 121 9.54 11.83 -8.49
N MET A 122 10.55 11.08 -8.04
CA MET A 122 11.35 11.45 -6.86
C MET A 122 12.09 12.77 -7.07
N GLU A 123 12.64 13.03 -8.26
CA GLU A 123 13.26 14.32 -8.58
C GLU A 123 12.24 15.46 -8.61
N ARG A 124 11.04 15.21 -9.15
CA ARG A 124 9.96 16.20 -9.21
C ARG A 124 9.44 16.58 -7.82
N TYR A 125 9.17 15.58 -6.99
CA TYR A 125 8.49 15.78 -5.70
C TYR A 125 9.43 15.90 -4.52
N ARG A 126 10.68 15.48 -4.67
CA ARG A 126 11.73 15.52 -3.63
C ARG A 126 11.30 14.86 -2.30
N PRO A 127 10.70 13.64 -2.29
CA PRO A 127 10.20 13.03 -1.06
C PRO A 127 11.32 12.78 -0.05
N GLN A 128 11.15 13.24 1.19
CA GLN A 128 12.10 12.89 2.26
C GLN A 128 11.80 11.50 2.82
N VAL A 129 10.55 11.06 2.76
CA VAL A 129 10.09 9.75 3.22
C VAL A 129 9.49 8.99 2.03
N VAL A 130 9.92 7.75 1.83
CA VAL A 130 9.32 6.80 0.88
C VAL A 130 8.80 5.58 1.64
N VAL A 131 7.62 5.09 1.27
CA VAL A 131 7.02 3.85 1.79
C VAL A 131 6.71 2.92 0.63
N THR A 132 7.07 1.64 0.76
CA THR A 132 6.81 0.57 -0.23
C THR A 132 6.69 -0.78 0.49
N TYR A 133 6.69 -1.89 -0.23
CA TYR A 133 6.65 -3.25 0.32
C TYR A 133 8.05 -3.75 0.72
N ASP A 134 8.09 -4.83 1.51
CA ASP A 134 9.30 -5.62 1.73
C ASP A 134 9.69 -6.42 0.47
N GLU A 135 10.81 -7.14 0.53
CA GLU A 135 11.32 -7.93 -0.61
C GLU A 135 10.38 -9.06 -1.06
N ASN A 136 9.45 -9.47 -0.18
CA ASN A 136 8.45 -10.50 -0.47
C ASN A 136 7.17 -9.90 -1.08
N GLY A 137 7.05 -8.58 -1.16
CA GLY A 137 5.83 -7.92 -1.64
C GLY A 137 4.64 -8.16 -0.72
N ALA A 138 4.87 -8.22 0.60
CA ALA A 138 3.94 -8.64 1.63
C ALA A 138 3.50 -10.12 1.52
N TYR A 139 2.64 -10.46 0.57
CA TYR A 139 2.05 -11.81 0.44
C TYR A 139 2.51 -12.56 -0.82
N GLY A 140 3.54 -12.07 -1.50
CA GLY A 140 4.14 -12.74 -2.67
C GLY A 140 3.53 -12.35 -4.02
N HIS A 141 2.72 -11.28 -4.08
CA HIS A 141 2.21 -10.78 -5.37
C HIS A 141 3.38 -10.31 -6.24
N PRO A 142 3.49 -10.75 -7.52
CA PRO A 142 4.57 -10.35 -8.42
C PRO A 142 4.75 -8.84 -8.54
N ASP A 143 3.65 -8.11 -8.70
CA ASP A 143 3.69 -6.65 -8.79
C ASP A 143 4.09 -5.93 -7.49
N HIS A 144 3.81 -6.50 -6.31
CA HIS A 144 4.26 -5.92 -5.05
C HIS A 144 5.79 -6.07 -4.91
N ILE A 145 6.32 -7.24 -5.28
CA ILE A 145 7.76 -7.49 -5.34
C ILE A 145 8.42 -6.55 -6.35
N GLN A 146 7.79 -6.32 -7.50
CA GLN A 146 8.31 -5.39 -8.50
C GLN A 146 8.24 -3.93 -8.02
N ALA A 147 7.15 -3.50 -7.38
CA ALA A 147 7.03 -2.18 -6.76
C ALA A 147 8.11 -1.93 -5.71
N HIS A 148 8.42 -2.94 -4.88
CA HIS A 148 9.57 -2.93 -3.98
C HIS A 148 10.88 -2.73 -4.75
N ARG A 149 11.16 -3.57 -5.76
CA ARG A 149 12.42 -3.52 -6.53
C ARG A 149 12.64 -2.16 -7.17
N ILE A 150 11.61 -1.59 -7.80
CA ILE A 150 11.74 -0.30 -8.48
C ILE A 150 11.87 0.85 -7.47
N ALA A 151 11.23 0.77 -6.30
CA ALA A 151 11.34 1.78 -5.26
C ALA A 151 12.74 1.79 -4.64
N MET A 152 13.33 0.62 -4.41
CA MET A 152 14.72 0.49 -3.96
C MET A 152 15.69 1.04 -5.00
N ALA A 153 15.55 0.63 -6.27
CA ALA A 153 16.42 1.09 -7.35
C ALA A 153 16.29 2.60 -7.62
N ALA A 154 15.08 3.15 -7.60
CA ALA A 154 14.84 4.58 -7.78
C ALA A 154 15.39 5.41 -6.60
N THR A 155 15.28 4.88 -5.38
CA THR A 155 15.85 5.51 -4.18
C THR A 155 17.38 5.58 -4.28
N GLU A 156 18.03 4.48 -4.65
CA GLU A 156 19.48 4.44 -4.85
C GLU A 156 19.93 5.38 -5.98
N ALA A 157 19.26 5.32 -7.13
CA ALA A 157 19.61 6.11 -8.31
C ALA A 157 19.45 7.62 -8.07
N SER A 158 18.40 8.03 -7.35
CA SER A 158 18.10 9.44 -7.09
C SER A 158 18.86 10.00 -5.89
N GLY A 159 19.10 9.19 -4.85
CA GLY A 159 19.71 9.63 -3.59
C GLY A 159 18.87 10.67 -2.83
N ILE A 160 17.58 10.74 -3.10
CA ILE A 160 16.67 11.78 -2.59
C ILE A 160 16.05 11.43 -1.24
N PRO A 161 15.42 10.25 -1.09
CA PRO A 161 14.78 9.90 0.17
C PRO A 161 15.79 9.90 1.31
N ARG A 162 15.43 10.56 2.41
CA ARG A 162 16.19 10.54 3.66
C ARG A 162 15.89 9.28 4.46
N LYS A 163 14.67 8.77 4.33
CA LYS A 163 14.19 7.57 4.99
C LYS A 163 13.33 6.75 4.03
N LEU A 164 13.48 5.44 4.06
CA LEU A 164 12.63 4.49 3.33
C LEU A 164 12.11 3.43 4.28
N TYR A 165 10.82 3.14 4.17
CA TYR A 165 10.11 2.20 5.01
C TYR A 165 9.43 1.11 4.20
N TYR A 166 9.39 -0.08 4.75
CA TYR A 166 8.50 -1.15 4.30
C TYR A 166 7.24 -1.13 5.15
N THR A 167 6.06 -1.25 4.51
CA THR A 167 4.82 -1.56 5.22
C THR A 167 4.97 -2.91 5.93
N ALA A 168 4.47 -3.02 7.16
CA ALA A 168 4.58 -4.24 7.94
C ALA A 168 3.26 -4.56 8.65
N VAL A 169 2.93 -5.84 8.66
CA VAL A 169 1.78 -6.39 9.37
C VAL A 169 2.30 -7.05 10.64
N PRO A 170 2.08 -6.49 11.85
CA PRO A 170 2.64 -7.07 13.07
C PRO A 170 1.97 -8.41 13.38
N ARG A 171 2.76 -9.49 13.39
CA ARG A 171 2.28 -10.87 13.51
C ARG A 171 1.43 -11.08 14.75
N GLU A 172 1.96 -10.69 15.91
CA GLU A 172 1.31 -10.92 17.21
C GLU A 172 0.00 -10.14 17.30
N ARG A 173 0.00 -8.88 16.88
CA ARG A 173 -1.22 -8.05 16.86
C ARG A 173 -2.28 -8.62 15.92
N MET A 174 -1.89 -9.11 14.74
CA MET A 174 -2.85 -9.75 13.84
C MET A 174 -3.40 -11.04 14.42
N ALA A 175 -2.57 -11.87 15.05
CA ALA A 175 -3.03 -13.08 15.72
C ALA A 175 -4.04 -12.77 16.83
N GLU A 176 -3.77 -11.76 17.66
CA GLU A 176 -4.67 -11.26 18.70
C GLU A 176 -5.99 -10.74 18.11
N TRP A 177 -5.93 -9.98 17.02
CA TRP A 177 -7.12 -9.46 16.35
C TRP A 177 -7.98 -10.57 15.75
N PHE A 178 -7.37 -11.59 15.13
CA PHE A 178 -8.10 -12.77 14.65
C PHE A 178 -8.74 -13.58 15.79
N GLU A 179 -8.08 -13.67 16.95
CA GLU A 179 -8.68 -14.28 18.13
C GLU A 179 -9.88 -13.47 18.65
N TYR A 180 -9.76 -12.14 18.64
CA TYR A 180 -10.88 -11.26 18.94
C TYR A 180 -12.06 -11.48 17.97
N LEU A 181 -11.81 -11.54 16.66
CA LEU A 181 -12.84 -11.84 15.67
C LEU A 181 -13.54 -13.19 15.93
N ARG A 182 -12.79 -14.23 16.31
CA ARG A 182 -13.35 -15.54 16.70
C ARG A 182 -14.23 -15.43 17.95
N SER A 183 -13.82 -14.63 18.93
CA SER A 183 -14.57 -14.45 20.18
C SER A 183 -15.95 -13.78 20.00
N ILE A 184 -16.17 -13.11 18.87
CA ILE A 184 -17.42 -12.41 18.53
C ILE A 184 -18.15 -13.03 17.32
N ASP A 185 -17.77 -14.24 16.90
CA ASP A 185 -18.33 -14.94 15.72
C ASP A 185 -18.26 -14.10 14.42
N ALA A 186 -17.24 -13.26 14.26
CA ALA A 186 -17.02 -12.41 13.09
C ALA A 186 -15.79 -12.83 12.24
N ALA A 187 -15.06 -13.86 12.67
CA ALA A 187 -13.96 -14.40 11.88
C ALA A 187 -14.50 -15.05 10.59
N PRO A 188 -13.81 -14.88 9.45
CA PRO A 188 -14.23 -15.49 8.19
C PRO A 188 -14.09 -17.01 8.27
N GLU A 189 -15.12 -17.72 7.81
CA GLU A 189 -15.19 -19.18 7.89
C GLU A 189 -14.05 -19.83 7.08
N GLY A 190 -13.28 -20.71 7.72
CA GLY A 190 -12.18 -21.43 7.08
C GLY A 190 -10.90 -20.60 6.83
N MET A 191 -10.83 -19.36 7.30
CA MET A 191 -9.58 -18.59 7.25
C MET A 191 -8.67 -18.96 8.42
N GLU A 192 -7.56 -19.60 8.11
CA GLU A 192 -6.44 -19.78 9.03
C GLU A 192 -5.26 -18.94 8.53
N LEU A 193 -4.70 -18.11 9.40
CA LEU A 193 -3.45 -17.43 9.11
C LEU A 193 -2.29 -18.43 9.28
N PRO A 194 -1.33 -18.48 8.34
CA PRO A 194 -0.07 -19.17 8.58
C PRO A 194 0.62 -18.71 9.87
N ASP A 195 1.29 -19.61 10.58
CA ASP A 195 2.01 -19.31 11.83
C ASP A 195 3.07 -18.22 11.65
N ASP A 196 3.61 -18.09 10.44
CA ASP A 196 4.63 -17.12 10.04
C ASP A 196 4.05 -15.87 9.35
N PHE A 197 2.73 -15.72 9.28
CA PHE A 197 2.08 -14.56 8.66
C PHE A 197 2.45 -13.27 9.40
N GLY A 198 2.86 -12.26 8.63
CA GLY A 198 3.30 -10.98 9.17
C GLY A 198 4.69 -11.02 9.80
N VAL A 199 5.08 -9.86 10.33
CA VAL A 199 6.42 -9.54 10.82
C VAL A 199 6.45 -9.64 12.35
N PRO A 200 7.45 -10.30 12.96
CA PRO A 200 7.62 -10.30 14.41
C PRO A 200 7.77 -8.88 14.97
N GLN A 201 7.13 -8.61 16.11
CA GLN A 201 7.16 -7.29 16.76
C GLN A 201 8.58 -6.72 16.97
N GLU A 202 9.60 -7.55 17.21
CA GLU A 202 10.98 -7.11 17.40
C GLU A 202 11.66 -6.56 16.13
N GLN A 203 11.08 -6.81 14.95
CA GLN A 203 11.57 -6.24 13.68
C GLN A 203 10.83 -4.95 13.30
N ILE A 204 9.69 -4.67 13.93
CA ILE A 204 8.92 -3.44 13.70
C ILE A 204 9.67 -2.27 14.33
N THR A 205 10.12 -1.33 13.50
CA THR A 205 10.84 -0.14 13.96
C THR A 205 9.91 1.04 14.19
N THR A 206 8.74 1.06 13.56
CA THR A 206 7.90 2.26 13.56
C THR A 206 6.44 1.87 13.63
N VAL A 207 5.68 2.49 14.54
CA VAL A 207 4.24 2.28 14.69
C VAL A 207 3.56 3.62 14.79
N VAL A 208 2.78 3.99 13.77
CA VAL A 208 2.10 5.28 13.72
C VAL A 208 0.66 5.09 14.18
N ASP A 209 0.26 5.86 15.20
CA ASP A 209 -1.16 5.98 15.58
C ASP A 209 -1.89 6.82 14.52
N VAL A 210 -2.88 6.19 13.91
CA VAL A 210 -3.76 6.76 12.88
C VAL A 210 -5.23 6.55 13.24
N ALA A 211 -5.54 6.24 14.51
CA ALA A 211 -6.90 6.05 15.01
C ALA A 211 -7.85 7.21 14.64
N PRO A 212 -7.44 8.49 14.69
CA PRO A 212 -8.30 9.60 14.27
C PRO A 212 -8.73 9.56 12.79
N TYR A 213 -8.05 8.77 11.96
CA TYR A 213 -8.25 8.69 10.51
C TYR A 213 -8.91 7.39 10.05
N VAL A 214 -9.27 6.48 10.97
CA VAL A 214 -9.94 5.20 10.65
C VAL A 214 -11.18 5.41 9.79
N GLU A 215 -12.02 6.41 10.09
CA GLU A 215 -13.24 6.65 9.30
C GLU A 215 -12.91 7.01 7.84
N ARG A 216 -11.82 7.76 7.60
CA ARG A 216 -11.36 8.07 6.24
C ARG A 216 -10.83 6.83 5.55
N LYS A 217 -10.06 5.98 6.25
CA LYS A 217 -9.62 4.68 5.71
C LYS A 217 -10.81 3.80 5.32
N VAL A 218 -11.83 3.72 6.15
CA VAL A 218 -13.05 2.93 5.85
C VAL A 218 -13.76 3.49 4.61
N LYS A 219 -13.91 4.81 4.48
CA LYS A 219 -14.51 5.43 3.27
C LYS A 219 -13.66 5.21 2.02
N ALA A 220 -12.34 5.31 2.15
CA ALA A 220 -11.41 5.01 1.08
C ALA A 220 -11.52 3.54 0.63
N LEU A 221 -11.63 2.62 1.57
CA LEU A 221 -11.84 1.20 1.29
C LEU A 221 -13.20 0.94 0.63
N GLN A 222 -14.24 1.67 1.03
CA GLN A 222 -15.59 1.60 0.41
C GLN A 222 -15.59 2.09 -1.04
N ALA A 223 -14.70 3.01 -1.40
CA ALA A 223 -14.57 3.48 -2.77
C ALA A 223 -14.13 2.36 -3.72
N HIS A 224 -13.31 1.42 -3.24
CA HIS A 224 -12.86 0.23 -3.98
C HIS A 224 -13.91 -0.90 -3.96
N ALA A 225 -15.17 -0.55 -4.26
CA ALA A 225 -16.32 -1.43 -4.15
C ALA A 225 -16.28 -2.65 -5.09
N SER A 226 -15.51 -2.57 -6.18
CA SER A 226 -15.31 -3.66 -7.12
C SER A 226 -14.42 -4.78 -6.56
N GLN A 227 -13.56 -4.50 -5.57
CA GLN A 227 -12.56 -5.44 -5.09
C GLN A 227 -13.11 -6.31 -3.94
N GLY A 228 -13.34 -7.58 -4.23
CA GLY A 228 -13.99 -8.53 -3.33
C GLY A 228 -13.26 -8.76 -2.00
N GLU A 229 -11.93 -8.63 -1.98
CA GLU A 229 -11.11 -8.82 -0.77
C GLU A 229 -11.36 -7.73 0.28
N ASN A 230 -11.60 -6.49 -0.17
CA ASN A 230 -11.92 -5.35 0.69
C ASN A 230 -13.26 -5.52 1.40
N ILE A 231 -14.18 -6.27 0.80
CA ILE A 231 -15.52 -6.53 1.35
C ILE A 231 -15.45 -7.21 2.72
N PHE A 232 -14.43 -8.05 2.97
CA PHE A 232 -14.26 -8.68 4.28
C PHE A 232 -14.16 -7.63 5.39
N PHE A 233 -13.19 -6.72 5.28
CA PHE A 233 -12.98 -5.66 6.27
C PHE A 233 -14.20 -4.75 6.41
N LEU A 234 -14.87 -4.44 5.29
CA LEU A 234 -16.06 -3.58 5.28
C LEU A 234 -17.29 -4.19 5.98
N ARG A 235 -17.35 -5.52 6.12
CA ARG A 235 -18.46 -6.22 6.79
C ARG A 235 -18.22 -6.41 8.29
N LEU A 236 -17.02 -6.16 8.79
CA LEU A 236 -16.70 -6.30 10.20
C LEU A 236 -17.45 -5.27 11.06
N PRO A 237 -17.75 -5.59 12.34
CA PRO A 237 -18.25 -4.61 13.29
C PRO A 237 -17.32 -3.40 13.41
N ALA A 238 -17.87 -2.22 13.67
CA ALA A 238 -17.11 -0.96 13.72
C ALA A 238 -15.91 -1.01 14.69
N GLU A 239 -16.07 -1.68 15.83
CA GLU A 239 -14.98 -1.87 16.80
C GLU A 239 -13.83 -2.70 16.21
N ALA A 240 -14.14 -3.78 15.49
CA ALA A 240 -13.14 -4.63 14.85
C ALA A 240 -12.42 -3.90 13.71
N GLN A 241 -13.15 -3.10 12.91
CA GLN A 241 -12.57 -2.22 11.89
C GLN A 241 -11.63 -1.20 12.53
N HIS A 242 -12.05 -0.58 13.63
CA HIS A 242 -11.23 0.38 14.34
C HIS A 242 -9.93 -0.25 14.85
N GLN A 243 -9.99 -1.42 15.46
CA GLN A 243 -8.79 -2.10 15.98
C GLN A 243 -7.75 -2.41 14.90
N VAL A 244 -8.17 -2.87 13.71
CA VAL A 244 -7.22 -3.21 12.64
C VAL A 244 -6.68 -1.98 11.92
N PHE A 245 -7.45 -0.90 11.82
CA PHE A 245 -7.08 0.30 11.06
C PHE A 245 -6.50 1.43 11.91
N ALA A 246 -6.53 1.36 13.24
CA ALA A 246 -6.08 2.43 14.13
C ALA A 246 -4.56 2.64 14.16
N THR A 247 -3.78 1.69 13.65
CA THR A 247 -2.32 1.77 13.65
C THR A 247 -1.76 1.26 12.35
N GLU A 248 -0.69 1.88 11.86
CA GLU A 248 0.10 1.39 10.73
C GLU A 248 1.54 1.17 11.19
N SER A 249 2.09 0.01 10.83
CA SER A 249 3.41 -0.42 11.27
C SER A 249 4.37 -0.53 10.10
N PHE A 250 5.64 -0.26 10.38
CA PHE A 250 6.67 -0.19 9.35
C PHE A 250 8.01 -0.73 9.85
N ILE A 251 8.84 -1.15 8.88
CA ILE A 251 10.26 -1.45 9.08
C ILE A 251 11.07 -0.41 8.32
N ARG A 252 11.88 0.36 9.03
CA ARG A 252 12.77 1.37 8.46
C ARG A 252 13.97 0.67 7.84
N GLN A 253 14.09 0.73 6.52
CA GLN A 253 15.19 0.10 5.80
C GLN A 253 16.33 1.06 5.46
N ILE A 254 16.00 2.29 5.09
CA ILE A 254 17.00 3.33 4.82
C ILE A 254 16.81 4.43 5.86
N ASN A 255 17.91 4.83 6.48
CA ASN A 255 17.95 6.01 7.35
C ASN A 255 19.22 6.83 7.10
N HIS A 256 19.03 8.08 6.68
CA HIS A 256 20.07 9.09 6.54
C HIS A 256 19.85 10.27 7.52
N VAL A 257 19.11 10.02 8.61
CA VAL A 257 18.80 10.96 9.68
C VAL A 257 19.36 10.41 11.00
N PRO A 258 20.57 10.82 11.40
CA PRO A 258 21.23 10.31 12.61
C PRO A 258 20.47 10.55 13.91
N GLU A 259 19.62 11.58 13.95
CA GLU A 259 18.83 11.98 15.11
C GLU A 259 17.58 11.12 15.32
N ALA A 260 17.18 10.32 14.33
CA ALA A 260 15.97 9.51 14.41
C ALA A 260 16.12 8.39 15.45
N ALA A 261 15.07 8.17 16.25
CA ALA A 261 15.04 7.14 17.27
C ALA A 261 15.12 5.72 16.69
N ASP A 262 15.53 4.73 17.50
CA ASP A 262 15.50 3.32 17.07
C ASP A 262 14.06 2.83 16.85
N HIS A 263 13.12 3.34 17.65
CA HIS A 263 11.68 3.11 17.51
C HIS A 263 10.94 4.43 17.37
N GLU A 264 10.08 4.53 16.36
CA GLU A 264 9.42 5.78 15.97
C GLU A 264 7.88 5.67 16.07
N ASP A 265 7.23 6.80 16.32
CA ASP A 265 5.77 6.98 16.22
C ASP A 265 5.36 7.93 15.06
N ASP A 266 6.36 8.34 14.27
CA ASP A 266 6.24 9.24 13.12
C ASP A 266 7.35 8.94 12.09
N LEU A 267 6.98 8.74 10.82
CA LEU A 267 7.95 8.52 9.75
C LEU A 267 8.87 9.74 9.52
N PHE A 268 8.43 10.95 9.92
CA PHE A 268 9.22 12.17 9.87
C PHE A 268 10.04 12.43 11.15
N ASP A 269 10.16 11.47 12.08
CA ASP A 269 11.02 11.62 13.26
C ASP A 269 12.45 12.03 12.85
N GLY A 270 12.97 13.06 13.52
CA GLY A 270 14.26 13.71 13.20
C GLY A 270 14.25 14.66 11.99
N LEU A 271 13.16 14.76 11.23
CA LEU A 271 13.00 15.67 10.08
C LEU A 271 12.10 16.88 10.37
N ARG A 272 11.37 16.90 11.49
CA ARG A 272 10.44 17.98 11.89
C ARG A 272 10.39 18.22 13.39
#